data_AF-B6XBB1-F1
#
_entry.id   AF-B6XBB1-F1
#
_cell.length_a   1.000
_cell.length_b   1.000
_cell.length_c   1.000
_cell.angle_alpha   90.00
_cell.angle_beta   90.00
_cell.angle_gamma   90.00
#
_symmetry.space_group_name_H-M   'P 1'
#
loop_
_entity.id
_entity.type
_entity.pdbx_description
1 polymer ?
#
loop_
_entity_poly.entity_id
_entity_poly.type
_entity_poly.pdbx_seq_one_letter_code
_entity_poly.pdbx_strand_id
1 'polypeptide(L)'
;NSLHELDTKHTTELTNAKAEIDQLRIAAERNPERVYIRASCPKGDANSTSGMDDGATARPTDSAIRNYWLLRQRIAESKQMILGLQDYIRTECLR
;
A
#
# COMPACT_ATOMS: atom_id res chain seq x y z
N ASN A 1 -21.73 -8.45 -22.16
CA ASN A 1 -21.16 -9.45 -21.23
C ASN A 1 -22.28 -10.06 -20.42
N SER A 2 -22.17 -11.34 -20.09
CA SER A 2 -23.00 -12.00 -19.09
C SER A 2 -22.59 -11.54 -17.68
N LEU A 3 -23.52 -11.56 -16.72
CA LEU A 3 -23.24 -11.27 -15.31
C LEU A 3 -22.03 -12.07 -14.77
N HIS A 4 -21.94 -13.35 -15.16
CA HIS A 4 -20.84 -14.22 -14.77
C HIS A 4 -19.47 -13.73 -15.30
N GLU A 5 -19.44 -13.17 -16.51
CA GLU A 5 -18.21 -12.64 -17.10
C GLU A 5 -17.74 -11.38 -16.36
N LEU A 6 -18.67 -10.53 -15.92
CA LEU A 6 -18.34 -9.37 -15.10
C LEU A 6 -17.78 -9.79 -13.74
N ASP A 7 -18.44 -10.72 -13.06
CA ASP A 7 -17.98 -11.23 -11.77
C ASP A 7 -16.58 -11.85 -11.86
N THR A 8 -16.35 -12.69 -12.88
CA THR A 8 -15.06 -13.30 -13.15
C THR A 8 -13.99 -12.22 -13.34
N LYS A 9 -14.26 -11.23 -14.21
CA LYS A 9 -13.32 -10.13 -14.50
C LYS A 9 -12.93 -9.39 -13.22
N HIS A 10 -13.89 -8.91 -12.44
CA HIS A 10 -13.58 -8.09 -11.25
C HIS A 10 -12.93 -8.90 -10.12
N THR A 11 -13.27 -10.19 -9.99
CA THR A 11 -12.62 -11.09 -9.03
C THR A 11 -11.17 -11.39 -9.43
N THR A 12 -10.90 -11.61 -10.72
CA THR A 12 -9.53 -11.81 -11.23
C THR A 12 -8.69 -10.55 -11.03
N GLU A 13 -9.21 -9.38 -11.39
CA GLU A 13 -8.51 -8.10 -11.19
C GLU A 13 -8.23 -7.82 -9.71
N LEU A 14 -9.17 -8.13 -8.81
CA LEU A 14 -8.95 -8.02 -7.37
C LEU A 14 -7.85 -8.96 -6.89
N THR A 15 -7.85 -10.20 -7.36
CA THR A 15 -6.84 -11.20 -7.00
C THR A 15 -5.45 -10.77 -7.46
N ASN A 16 -5.33 -10.28 -8.69
CA ASN A 16 -4.08 -9.77 -9.25
C ASN A 16 -3.57 -8.57 -8.44
N ALA A 17 -4.44 -7.60 -8.11
CA ALA A 17 -4.06 -6.45 -7.31
C ALA A 17 -3.61 -6.85 -5.89
N LYS A 18 -4.29 -7.81 -5.25
CA LYS A 18 -3.88 -8.34 -3.94
C LYS A 18 -2.52 -9.02 -4.00
N ALA A 19 -2.23 -9.76 -5.08
CA ALA A 19 -0.92 -10.39 -5.29
C ALA A 19 0.20 -9.36 -5.49
N GLU A 20 -0.03 -8.33 -6.30
CA GLU A 20 0.93 -7.23 -6.50
C GLU A 20 1.23 -6.49 -5.18
N ILE A 21 0.19 -6.19 -4.38
CA ILE A 21 0.36 -5.56 -3.07
C ILE A 21 1.22 -6.42 -2.14
N ASP A 22 1.04 -7.74 -2.13
CA ASP A 22 1.84 -8.63 -1.29
C ASP A 22 3.30 -8.72 -1.77
N GLN A 23 3.53 -8.76 -3.08
CA GLN A 23 4.88 -8.69 -3.65
C GLN A 23 5.59 -7.40 -3.25
N LEU A 24 4.91 -6.25 -3.35
CA LEU A 24 5.46 -4.95 -2.93
C LEU A 24 5.76 -4.93 -1.42
N ARG A 25 4.92 -5.56 -0.60
CA ARG A 25 5.15 -5.68 0.85
C ARG A 25 6.42 -6.45 1.14
N ILE A 26 6.59 -7.62 0.52
CA ILE A 26 7.78 -8.46 0.69
C ILE A 26 9.04 -7.72 0.20
N ALA A 27 8.96 -7.03 -0.94
CA ALA A 27 10.08 -6.26 -1.48
C ALA A 27 10.49 -5.12 -0.51
N ALA A 28 9.53 -4.37 0.02
CA ALA A 28 9.78 -3.30 0.98
C ALA A 28 10.39 -3.80 2.31
N GLU A 29 10.06 -5.02 2.73
CA GLU A 29 10.62 -5.63 3.95
C GLU A 29 12.04 -6.18 3.75
N ARG A 30 12.33 -6.81 2.61
CA ARG A 30 13.59 -7.54 2.38
C ARG A 30 14.71 -6.68 1.81
N ASN A 31 14.38 -5.79 0.88
CA ASN A 31 15.38 -4.97 0.20
C ASN A 31 14.74 -3.63 -0.20
N PRO A 32 14.43 -2.75 0.77
CA PRO A 32 13.79 -1.49 0.47
C PRO A 32 14.70 -0.71 -0.47
N GLU A 33 14.21 -0.35 -1.65
CA GLU A 33 14.87 0.66 -2.47
C GLU A 33 15.01 1.91 -1.61
N ARG A 34 16.26 2.25 -1.27
CA ARG A 34 16.55 3.35 -0.37
C ARG A 34 16.60 4.62 -1.19
N VAL A 35 15.63 5.49 -0.94
CA VAL A 35 15.74 6.88 -1.39
C VAL A 35 16.67 7.61 -0.43
N TYR A 36 17.76 8.16 -0.96
CA TYR A 36 18.64 9.02 -0.17
C TYR A 36 17.93 10.36 0.08
N ILE A 37 17.60 10.64 1.33
CA ILE A 37 17.07 11.93 1.74
C ILE A 37 18.23 12.76 2.27
N ARG A 38 18.53 13.88 1.59
CA ARG A 38 19.49 14.86 2.08
C ARG A 38 18.87 15.64 3.24
N ALA A 39 18.93 15.09 4.44
CA ALA A 39 18.54 15.78 5.65
C ALA A 39 19.66 16.73 6.10
N SER A 40 19.32 17.97 6.44
CA SER A 40 20.21 18.88 7.17
C SER A 40 19.68 18.97 8.60
N CYS A 41 20.41 18.37 9.54
CA CYS A 41 20.10 18.55 10.96
C CYS A 41 20.72 19.88 11.44
N PRO A 42 20.01 20.70 12.23
CA PRO A 42 20.61 21.86 12.87
C PRO A 42 21.79 21.42 13.74
N LYS A 43 22.88 22.19 13.76
CA LYS A 43 23.96 21.96 14.71
C LYS A 43 23.45 22.27 16.12
N GLY A 44 23.56 21.31 17.04
CA GLY A 44 23.38 21.56 18.47
C GLY A 44 24.49 22.47 19.02
N ASP A 45 24.24 23.06 20.19
CA ASP A 45 25.20 23.91 20.89
C ASP A 45 26.53 23.17 21.14
N ALA A 46 27.64 23.89 21.00
CA ALA A 46 29.00 23.34 20.97
C ALA A 46 29.43 22.56 22.24
N ASN A 47 28.62 22.58 23.31
CA ASN A 47 28.89 21.90 24.58
C ASN A 47 28.07 20.61 24.82
N SER A 48 27.27 20.14 23.85
CA SER A 48 26.60 18.84 24.01
C SER A 48 27.55 17.68 23.70
N THR A 49 27.75 16.76 24.65
CA THR A 49 28.45 15.50 24.40
C THR A 49 27.71 14.70 23.32
N SER A 50 28.40 14.25 22.28
CA SER A 50 27.82 13.34 21.28
C SER A 50 27.44 12.01 21.93
N GLY A 51 26.15 11.80 22.20
CA GLY A 51 25.61 10.49 22.57
C GLY A 51 25.02 9.82 21.33
N MET A 52 25.53 8.65 20.96
CA MET A 52 24.80 7.76 20.06
C MET A 52 23.69 7.13 20.91
N ASP A 53 22.45 7.46 20.62
CA ASP A 53 21.32 6.67 21.11
C ASP A 53 21.35 5.33 20.39
N ASP A 54 21.25 4.22 21.13
CA ASP A 54 21.05 2.86 20.56
C ASP A 54 19.60 2.71 20.05
N GLY A 55 19.09 3.76 19.42
CA GLY A 55 17.75 3.84 18.86
C GLY A 55 17.66 3.00 17.60
N ALA A 56 16.52 2.32 17.43
CA ALA A 56 16.21 1.63 16.19
C ALA A 56 16.35 2.60 15.00
N THR A 57 16.91 2.10 13.88
CA THR A 57 17.02 2.86 12.63
C THR A 57 15.72 3.60 12.33
N ALA A 58 15.80 4.88 11.93
CA ALA A 58 14.62 5.70 11.64
C ALA A 58 13.65 4.97 10.69
N ARG A 59 12.55 4.46 11.25
CA ARG A 59 11.50 3.70 10.53
C ARG A 59 10.12 4.04 11.08
N PRO A 60 9.05 3.88 10.28
CA PRO A 60 7.70 3.93 10.79
C PRO A 60 7.46 2.84 11.86
N THR A 61 6.49 3.06 12.74
CA THR A 61 6.08 2.06 13.73
C THR A 61 5.49 0.82 13.05
N ASP A 62 5.58 -0.33 13.71
CA ASP A 62 5.01 -1.60 13.20
C ASP A 62 3.51 -1.48 12.90
N SER A 63 2.79 -0.71 13.74
CA SER A 63 1.37 -0.42 13.54
C SER A 63 1.13 0.42 12.29
N ALA A 64 1.95 1.45 12.03
CA ALA A 64 1.83 2.26 10.82
C ALA A 64 2.10 1.44 9.56
N ILE A 65 3.14 0.58 9.58
CA ILE A 65 3.46 -0.31 8.46
C ILE A 65 2.29 -1.26 8.19
N ARG A 66 1.77 -1.94 9.21
CA ARG A 66 0.63 -2.87 9.09
C ARG A 66 -0.62 -2.16 8.56
N ASN A 67 -0.95 -1.00 9.11
CA ASN A 67 -2.14 -0.24 8.73
C ASN A 67 -2.06 0.26 7.28
N TYR A 68 -0.88 0.67 6.83
CA TYR A 68 -0.65 1.09 5.45
C TYR A 68 -0.96 -0.04 4.45
N TRP A 69 -0.44 -1.25 4.69
CA TRP A 69 -0.68 -2.39 3.80
C TRP A 69 -2.14 -2.84 3.82
N LEU A 70 -2.78 -2.85 5.00
CA LEU A 70 -4.21 -3.12 5.12
C LEU A 70 -5.04 -2.09 4.35
N LEU A 71 -4.68 -0.80 4.43
CA LEU A 71 -5.36 0.26 3.71
C LEU A 71 -5.27 0.03 2.19
N ARG A 72 -4.10 -0.33 1.66
CA ARG A 72 -3.92 -0.63 0.23
C ARG A 72 -4.80 -1.79 -0.23
N GLN A 73 -4.89 -2.87 0.55
CA GLN A 73 -5.76 -4.00 0.25
C GLN A 73 -7.24 -3.59 0.21
N ARG A 74 -7.70 -2.80 1.20
CA ARG A 74 -9.08 -2.32 1.26
C ARG A 74 -9.43 -1.41 0.08
N ILE A 75 -8.51 -0.53 -0.33
CA ILE A 75 -8.69 0.31 -1.51
C ILE A 75 -8.85 -0.53 -2.78
N ALA A 76 -8.01 -1.55 -2.98
CA ALA A 76 -8.11 -2.43 -4.13
C ALA A 76 -9.46 -3.16 -4.18
N GLU A 77 -9.93 -3.65 -3.04
CA GLU A 77 -11.23 -4.31 -2.88
C GLU A 77 -12.39 -3.37 -3.18
N SER A 78 -12.45 -2.22 -2.51
CA SER A 78 -13.50 -1.23 -2.75
C SER A 78 -13.50 -0.75 -4.21
N LYS A 79 -12.33 -0.56 -4.82
CA LYS A 79 -12.22 -0.19 -6.23
C LYS A 79 -12.88 -1.23 -7.15
N GLN A 80 -12.57 -2.51 -6.97
CA GLN A 80 -13.15 -3.56 -7.82
C GLN A 80 -14.65 -3.75 -7.58
N MET A 81 -15.12 -3.64 -6.33
CA MET A 81 -16.55 -3.64 -6.02
C MET A 81 -17.29 -2.49 -6.72
N ILE A 82 -16.74 -1.27 -6.64
CA ILE A 82 -17.34 -0.09 -7.29
C ILE A 82 -17.37 -0.27 -8.81
N LEU A 83 -16.28 -0.73 -9.41
CA LEU A 83 -16.23 -0.96 -10.86
C LEU A 83 -17.21 -2.05 -11.29
N GLY A 84 -17.29 -3.15 -10.53
CA GLY A 84 -18.26 -4.23 -10.80
C GLY A 84 -19.70 -3.77 -10.73
N LEU A 85 -20.06 -2.97 -9.71
CA LEU A 85 -21.39 -2.38 -9.60
C LEU A 85 -21.70 -1.42 -10.75
N GLN A 86 -20.73 -0.59 -11.14
CA GLN A 86 -20.90 0.32 -12.29
C GLN A 86 -21.10 -0.44 -13.59
N ASP A 87 -20.31 -1.48 -13.85
CA ASP A 87 -20.43 -2.29 -15.07
C ASP A 87 -21.76 -3.06 -15.06
N TYR A 88 -22.17 -3.64 -13.93
CA TYR A 88 -23.47 -4.29 -13.77
C TYR A 88 -24.65 -3.36 -14.13
N ILE A 89 -24.66 -2.14 -13.58
CA ILE A 89 -25.72 -1.16 -13.89
C ILE A 89 -25.77 -0.87 -15.39
N ARG A 90 -24.60 -0.68 -16.02
CA ARG A 90 -24.52 -0.38 -17.46
C ARG A 90 -24.96 -1.54 -18.35
N THR A 91 -24.69 -2.79 -17.97
CA THR A 91 -24.96 -3.95 -18.83
C THR A 91 -26.28 -4.65 -18.54
N GLU A 92 -26.77 -4.62 -17.31
CA GLU A 92 -27.96 -5.37 -16.89
C GLU A 92 -29.16 -4.48 -16.58
N CYS A 93 -28.95 -3.25 -16.09
CA CYS A 93 -30.05 -2.37 -15.65
C CYS A 93 -30.45 -1.30 -16.66
N LEU A 94 -29.48 -0.78 -17.43
CA LEU A 94 -29.69 0.28 -18.43
C LEU A 94 -29.87 -0.24 -19.86
N ARG A 95 -30.05 -1.56 -20.00
CA ARG A 95 -30.43 -2.18 -21.27
C ARG A 95 -31.93 -2.08 -21.53
#